data_AF-A0A8H4YF73-F1
#
_entry.id   AF-A0A8H4YF73-F1
#
_cell.length_a   1.000
_cell.length_b   1.000
_cell.length_c   1.000
_cell.angle_alpha   90.00
_cell.angle_beta   90.00
_cell.angle_gamma   90.00
#
_symmetry.space_group_name_H-M   'P 1'
#
loop_
_entity.id
_entity.type
_entity.pdbx_description
1 polymer ?
#
loop_
_entity_poly.entity_id
_entity_poly.type
_entity_poly.pdbx_seq_one_letter_code
_entity_poly.pdbx_strand_id
1 'polypeptide(L)'
;MIFGAVRLSVVRALVSKGWGGLGADDLGKPDGVFMLGNVPHDWLFEHVSCVVHHGGAGTTAAGIKAGKPTLVVPFFGDQPFWGAMIARANAGPDPIPYKQLTAEKLAEAINFCVKPETLEQAKVLGQKIREERGTDVGGKSFHDHLDTDKLRCTLAPSRAAAWRVRRSQVRLSAFAAAVLVEQGLLQWSDLKL
;
A
#
# COMPACT_ATOMS: atom_id res chain seq x y z
N MET A 1 -18.60 -9.98 -16.94
CA MET A 1 -17.51 -10.83 -16.40
C MET A 1 -17.60 -10.97 -14.88
N ILE A 2 -17.33 -9.92 -14.06
CA ILE A 2 -17.39 -10.01 -12.58
C ILE A 2 -18.75 -10.51 -12.08
N PHE A 3 -19.85 -9.90 -12.52
CA PHE A 3 -21.20 -10.34 -12.14
C PHE A 3 -21.53 -11.78 -12.58
N GLY A 4 -20.94 -12.24 -13.70
CA GLY A 4 -21.06 -13.63 -14.14
C GLY A 4 -20.36 -14.58 -13.18
N ALA A 5 -19.14 -14.23 -12.74
CA ALA A 5 -18.39 -15.01 -11.77
C ALA A 5 -19.12 -15.11 -10.42
N VAL A 6 -19.73 -14.01 -9.96
CA VAL A 6 -20.54 -14.02 -8.73
C VAL A 6 -21.76 -14.94 -8.86
N ARG A 7 -22.44 -14.95 -10.01
CA ARG A 7 -23.57 -15.89 -10.25
C ARG A 7 -23.14 -17.35 -10.30
N LEU A 8 -21.92 -17.62 -10.79
CA LEU A 8 -21.34 -18.96 -10.87
C LEU A 8 -20.70 -19.43 -9.56
N SER A 9 -20.55 -18.53 -8.58
CA SER A 9 -19.99 -18.84 -7.26
C SER A 9 -21.08 -18.74 -6.20
N VAL A 10 -20.81 -19.33 -5.03
CA VAL A 10 -21.76 -19.35 -3.90
C VAL A 10 -21.57 -18.15 -2.96
N VAL A 11 -21.06 -17.02 -3.46
CA VAL A 11 -20.66 -15.87 -2.65
C VAL A 11 -21.46 -14.62 -2.97
N ARG A 12 -21.49 -13.70 -1.99
CA ARG A 12 -21.84 -12.30 -2.21
C ARG A 12 -20.56 -11.51 -2.51
N ALA A 13 -20.68 -10.44 -3.27
CA ALA A 13 -19.53 -9.65 -3.69
C ALA A 13 -19.69 -8.17 -3.34
N LEU A 14 -18.62 -7.61 -2.79
CA LEU A 14 -18.44 -6.17 -2.68
C LEU A 14 -17.51 -5.74 -3.82
N VAL A 15 -17.97 -4.87 -4.71
CA VAL A 15 -17.24 -4.49 -5.92
C VAL A 15 -16.89 -3.01 -5.86
N SER A 16 -15.61 -2.69 -5.66
CA SER A 16 -15.14 -1.31 -5.70
C SER A 16 -15.21 -0.76 -7.13
N LYS A 17 -15.83 0.42 -7.30
CA LYS A 17 -15.89 1.10 -8.59
C LYS A 17 -14.49 1.50 -9.11
N GLY A 18 -13.54 1.68 -8.19
CA GLY A 18 -12.20 2.17 -8.49
C GLY A 18 -12.22 3.54 -9.18
N TRP A 19 -11.05 4.00 -9.62
CA TRP A 19 -10.92 5.29 -10.32
C TRP A 19 -11.39 5.21 -11.78
N GLY A 20 -11.49 4.01 -12.34
CA GLY A 20 -11.97 3.76 -13.70
C GLY A 20 -13.50 3.68 -13.83
N GLY A 21 -14.26 3.87 -12.75
CA GLY A 21 -15.72 3.93 -12.79
C GLY A 21 -16.38 2.60 -13.19
N LEU A 22 -15.94 1.47 -12.64
CA LEU A 22 -16.61 0.18 -12.84
C LEU A 22 -18.08 0.28 -12.41
N GLY A 23 -18.99 0.10 -13.36
CA GLY A 23 -20.45 0.09 -13.11
C GLY A 23 -21.05 1.48 -12.97
N ALA A 24 -21.06 2.23 -14.07
CA ALA A 24 -21.68 3.56 -14.16
C ALA A 24 -23.19 3.54 -13.85
N ASP A 25 -23.87 2.41 -14.00
CA ASP A 25 -25.30 2.28 -13.69
C ASP A 25 -25.57 1.07 -12.79
N ASP A 26 -26.38 1.25 -11.73
CA ASP A 26 -26.89 0.16 -10.90
C ASP A 26 -27.84 -0.80 -11.67
N LEU A 27 -28.19 -0.45 -12.91
CA LEU A 27 -28.97 -1.28 -13.82
C LEU A 27 -28.22 -2.58 -14.16
N GLY A 28 -28.85 -3.72 -13.84
CA GLY A 28 -28.32 -5.04 -14.16
C GLY A 28 -27.40 -5.66 -13.10
N LYS A 29 -27.23 -5.01 -11.93
CA LYS A 29 -26.54 -5.58 -10.78
C LYS A 29 -27.31 -6.79 -10.25
N PRO A 30 -26.71 -8.00 -10.19
CA PRO A 30 -27.39 -9.15 -9.61
C PRO A 30 -27.57 -9.02 -8.09
N ASP A 31 -28.46 -9.85 -7.55
CA ASP A 31 -28.60 -10.04 -6.11
C ASP A 31 -27.27 -10.51 -5.51
N GLY A 32 -27.00 -10.09 -4.27
CA GLY A 32 -25.75 -10.42 -3.57
C GLY A 32 -24.52 -9.60 -4.01
N VAL A 33 -24.65 -8.67 -4.96
CA VAL A 33 -23.59 -7.70 -5.29
C VAL A 33 -23.89 -6.34 -4.65
N PHE A 34 -22.88 -5.72 -4.04
CA PHE A 34 -22.94 -4.33 -3.58
C PHE A 34 -21.78 -3.53 -4.18
N MET A 35 -22.09 -2.40 -4.82
CA MET A 35 -21.09 -1.54 -5.44
C MET A 35 -20.53 -0.57 -4.39
N LEU A 36 -19.22 -0.64 -4.14
CA LEU A 36 -18.52 0.18 -3.16
C LEU A 36 -17.88 1.41 -3.81
N GLY A 37 -17.97 2.54 -3.11
CA GLY A 37 -17.07 3.68 -3.31
C GLY A 37 -15.72 3.47 -2.61
N ASN A 38 -15.11 4.56 -2.16
CA ASN A 38 -13.91 4.50 -1.34
C ASN A 38 -14.23 3.95 0.06
N VAL A 39 -13.40 3.04 0.55
CA VAL A 39 -13.54 2.40 1.87
C VAL A 39 -12.17 2.03 2.41
N PRO A 40 -11.90 2.17 3.72
CA PRO A 40 -10.64 1.73 4.32
C PRO A 40 -10.49 0.21 4.19
N HIS A 41 -9.43 -0.26 3.53
CA HIS A 41 -9.20 -1.68 3.29
C HIS A 41 -8.76 -2.43 4.56
N ASP A 42 -8.07 -1.76 5.48
CA ASP A 42 -7.73 -2.31 6.79
C ASP A 42 -8.98 -2.69 7.58
N TRP A 43 -10.01 -1.85 7.58
CA TRP A 43 -11.31 -2.18 8.18
C TRP A 43 -12.08 -3.20 7.34
N LEU A 44 -12.24 -2.96 6.03
CA LEU A 44 -13.08 -3.81 5.18
C LEU A 44 -12.59 -5.25 5.15
N PHE A 45 -11.27 -5.46 5.03
CA PHE A 45 -10.73 -6.79 4.81
C PHE A 45 -10.89 -7.69 6.03
N GLU A 46 -11.11 -7.17 7.23
CA GLU A 46 -11.45 -8.00 8.40
C GLU A 46 -12.82 -8.69 8.24
N HIS A 47 -13.73 -8.10 7.47
CA HIS A 47 -15.15 -8.46 7.36
C HIS A 47 -15.50 -9.26 6.10
N VAL A 48 -14.53 -9.61 5.27
CA VAL A 48 -14.73 -10.40 4.04
C VAL A 48 -14.19 -11.82 4.17
N SER A 49 -14.61 -12.69 3.26
CA SER A 49 -14.13 -14.07 3.17
C SER A 49 -12.83 -14.21 2.38
N CYS A 50 -12.65 -13.39 1.33
CA CYS A 50 -11.46 -13.36 0.50
C CYS A 50 -11.35 -12.00 -0.20
N VAL A 51 -10.17 -11.70 -0.75
CA VAL A 51 -9.88 -10.45 -1.48
C VAL A 51 -9.48 -10.77 -2.90
N VAL A 52 -10.13 -10.14 -3.88
CA VAL A 52 -9.73 -10.19 -5.30
C VAL A 52 -9.24 -8.80 -5.71
N HIS A 53 -8.00 -8.68 -6.16
CA HIS A 53 -7.46 -7.38 -6.55
C HIS A 53 -6.35 -7.51 -7.60
N HIS A 54 -5.84 -6.37 -8.06
CA HIS A 54 -4.88 -6.32 -9.16
C HIS A 54 -3.45 -6.74 -8.80
N GLY A 55 -3.14 -7.03 -7.53
CA GLY A 55 -1.79 -7.40 -7.09
C GLY A 55 -0.87 -6.25 -6.64
N GLY A 56 -1.37 -5.03 -6.42
CA GLY A 56 -0.54 -3.95 -5.88
C GLY A 56 -0.02 -4.27 -4.46
N ALA A 57 1.27 -4.02 -4.21
CA ALA A 57 1.99 -4.44 -3.00
C ALA A 57 1.24 -4.13 -1.69
N GLY A 58 0.74 -2.90 -1.54
CA GLY A 58 0.00 -2.47 -0.34
C GLY A 58 -1.31 -3.23 -0.14
N THR A 59 -2.08 -3.46 -1.20
CA THR A 59 -3.35 -4.21 -1.11
C THR A 59 -3.10 -5.69 -0.87
N THR A 60 -2.07 -6.27 -1.49
CA THR A 60 -1.63 -7.66 -1.21
C THR A 60 -1.29 -7.81 0.26
N ALA A 61 -0.44 -6.93 0.78
CA ALA A 61 -0.02 -6.94 2.18
C ALA A 61 -1.22 -6.76 3.12
N ALA A 62 -2.15 -5.85 2.82
CA ALA A 62 -3.34 -5.63 3.63
C ALA A 62 -4.26 -6.86 3.68
N GLY A 63 -4.54 -7.50 2.53
CA GLY A 63 -5.41 -8.68 2.47
C GLY A 63 -4.84 -9.85 3.27
N ILE A 64 -3.55 -10.13 3.10
CA ILE A 64 -2.87 -11.19 3.85
C ILE A 64 -2.71 -10.83 5.32
N LYS A 65 -2.38 -9.58 5.67
CA LYS A 65 -2.31 -9.13 7.07
C LYS A 65 -3.64 -9.29 7.80
N ALA A 66 -4.78 -9.16 7.10
CA ALA A 66 -6.11 -9.48 7.63
C ALA A 66 -6.40 -10.99 7.70
N GLY A 67 -5.46 -11.85 7.29
CA GLY A 67 -5.59 -13.30 7.25
C GLY A 67 -6.58 -13.79 6.19
N LYS A 68 -6.79 -13.02 5.12
CA LYS A 68 -7.79 -13.35 4.10
C LYS A 68 -7.14 -13.97 2.85
N PRO A 69 -7.68 -15.10 2.37
CA PRO A 69 -7.32 -15.64 1.06
C PRO A 69 -7.37 -14.56 -0.02
N THR A 70 -6.35 -14.54 -0.87
CA THR A 70 -6.15 -13.45 -1.84
C THR A 70 -5.97 -13.98 -3.25
N LEU A 71 -6.80 -13.53 -4.19
CA LEU A 71 -6.63 -13.77 -5.62
C LEU A 71 -6.09 -12.50 -6.29
N VAL A 72 -5.01 -12.67 -7.05
CA VAL A 72 -4.37 -11.59 -7.80
C VAL A 72 -4.70 -11.70 -9.30
N VAL A 73 -5.21 -10.61 -9.87
CA VAL A 73 -5.44 -10.43 -11.31
C VAL A 73 -4.45 -9.37 -11.83
N PRO A 74 -3.23 -9.75 -12.22
CA PRO A 74 -2.20 -8.78 -12.54
C PRO A 74 -2.41 -8.11 -13.91
N PHE A 75 -2.06 -6.84 -13.98
CA PHE A 75 -2.00 -6.01 -15.17
C PHE A 75 -0.56 -5.74 -15.61
N PHE A 76 0.32 -5.32 -14.70
CA PHE A 76 1.72 -4.97 -15.00
C PHE A 76 2.61 -4.90 -13.76
N GLY A 77 3.91 -4.63 -13.95
CA GLY A 77 4.85 -4.33 -12.86
C GLY A 77 5.13 -5.54 -11.97
N ASP A 78 5.10 -5.31 -10.67
CA ASP A 78 5.35 -6.32 -9.63
C ASP A 78 4.12 -7.19 -9.30
N GLN A 79 2.97 -6.90 -9.90
CA GLN A 79 1.71 -7.58 -9.62
C GLN A 79 1.75 -9.11 -9.89
N PRO A 80 2.36 -9.62 -10.98
CA PRO A 80 2.48 -11.07 -11.19
C PRO A 80 3.34 -11.74 -10.12
N PHE A 81 4.39 -11.06 -9.67
CA PHE A 81 5.26 -11.56 -8.60
C PHE A 81 4.47 -11.74 -7.30
N TRP A 82 3.71 -10.72 -6.90
CA TRP A 82 2.88 -10.81 -5.69
C TRP A 82 1.85 -11.93 -5.78
N GLY A 83 1.18 -12.08 -6.93
CA GLY A 83 0.28 -13.20 -7.16
C GLY A 83 0.95 -14.57 -7.02
N ALA A 84 2.12 -14.74 -7.62
CA ALA A 84 2.90 -15.97 -7.50
C ALA A 84 3.34 -16.26 -6.05
N MET A 85 3.68 -15.21 -5.27
CA MET A 85 4.04 -15.37 -3.86
C MET A 85 2.85 -15.82 -3.00
N ILE A 86 1.64 -15.30 -3.27
CA ILE A 86 0.42 -15.75 -2.60
C ILE A 86 0.11 -17.21 -2.92
N ALA A 87 0.17 -17.58 -4.21
CA ALA A 87 -0.08 -18.94 -4.66
C ALA A 87 0.93 -19.93 -4.05
N ARG A 88 2.23 -19.59 -4.07
CA ARG A 88 3.29 -20.39 -3.46
C ARG A 88 3.10 -20.60 -1.95
N ALA A 89 2.49 -19.64 -1.27
CA ALA A 89 2.17 -19.74 0.15
C ALA A 89 0.84 -20.47 0.42
N ASN A 90 0.14 -20.95 -0.60
CA ASN A 90 -1.20 -21.55 -0.52
C ASN A 90 -2.26 -20.62 0.12
N ALA A 91 -1.99 -19.31 0.19
CA ALA A 91 -2.90 -18.31 0.72
C ALA A 91 -3.87 -17.76 -0.35
N GLY A 92 -3.87 -18.37 -1.54
CA GLY A 92 -4.72 -18.04 -2.66
C GLY A 92 -4.35 -18.89 -3.88
N PRO A 93 -5.15 -18.81 -4.96
CA PRO A 93 -4.90 -19.54 -6.20
C PRO A 93 -3.78 -18.88 -7.02
N ASP A 94 -3.36 -19.55 -8.09
CA ASP A 94 -2.47 -18.95 -9.09
C ASP A 94 -3.04 -17.63 -9.64
N PRO A 95 -2.19 -16.62 -9.89
CA PRO A 95 -2.66 -15.36 -10.44
C PRO A 95 -3.24 -15.55 -11.83
N ILE A 96 -4.31 -14.82 -12.14
CA ILE A 96 -4.98 -14.87 -13.44
C ILE A 96 -4.67 -13.58 -14.19
N PRO A 97 -3.74 -13.56 -15.17
CA PRO A 97 -3.44 -12.36 -15.93
C PRO A 97 -4.72 -11.77 -16.51
N TYR A 98 -4.89 -10.44 -16.44
CA TYR A 98 -6.16 -9.79 -16.82
C TYR A 98 -6.63 -10.16 -18.24
N LYS A 99 -5.71 -10.37 -19.18
CA LYS A 99 -5.99 -10.78 -20.57
C LYS A 99 -6.60 -12.19 -20.69
N GLN A 100 -6.44 -13.01 -19.66
CA GLN A 100 -6.92 -14.39 -19.61
C GLN A 100 -8.12 -14.55 -18.67
N LEU A 101 -8.57 -13.47 -18.03
CA LEU A 101 -9.63 -13.49 -17.04
C LEU A 101 -10.99 -13.71 -17.70
N THR A 102 -11.68 -14.78 -17.31
CA THR A 102 -13.06 -15.07 -17.68
C THR A 102 -13.93 -15.19 -16.44
N ALA A 103 -15.26 -15.23 -16.61
CA ALA A 103 -16.17 -15.38 -15.47
C ALA A 103 -15.98 -16.73 -14.76
N GLU A 104 -15.71 -17.78 -15.52
CA GLU A 104 -15.53 -19.15 -15.06
C GLU A 104 -14.23 -19.28 -14.26
N LYS A 105 -13.13 -18.78 -14.81
CA LYS A 105 -11.82 -18.75 -14.12
C LYS A 105 -11.88 -17.95 -12.83
N LEU A 106 -12.56 -16.80 -12.85
CA LEU A 106 -12.75 -15.98 -11.66
C LEU A 106 -13.61 -16.72 -10.61
N ALA A 107 -14.69 -17.38 -11.02
CA ALA A 107 -15.53 -18.16 -10.10
C ALA A 107 -14.79 -19.34 -9.48
N GLU A 108 -14.02 -20.09 -10.28
CA GLU A 108 -13.18 -21.19 -9.79
C GLU A 108 -12.15 -20.71 -8.77
N ALA A 109 -11.48 -19.60 -9.05
CA ALA A 109 -10.49 -19.01 -8.16
C ALA A 109 -11.11 -18.44 -6.87
N ILE A 110 -12.31 -17.87 -6.93
CA ILE A 110 -13.09 -17.47 -5.74
C ILE A 110 -13.45 -18.70 -4.90
N ASN A 111 -13.95 -19.77 -5.54
CA ASN A 111 -14.30 -21.00 -4.86
C ASN A 111 -13.08 -21.66 -4.21
N PHE A 112 -11.90 -21.55 -4.82
CA PHE A 112 -10.64 -21.93 -4.19
C PHE A 112 -10.36 -21.11 -2.93
N CYS A 113 -10.50 -19.78 -2.99
CA CYS A 113 -10.22 -18.89 -1.87
C CYS A 113 -11.07 -19.18 -0.63
N VAL A 114 -12.32 -19.63 -0.79
CA VAL A 114 -13.24 -19.89 0.33
C VAL A 114 -13.08 -21.27 0.95
N LYS A 115 -12.13 -22.08 0.48
CA LYS A 115 -11.83 -23.38 1.08
C LYS A 115 -11.20 -23.22 2.47
N PRO A 116 -11.55 -24.08 3.45
CA PRO A 116 -11.01 -24.00 4.81
C PRO A 116 -9.48 -24.03 4.87
N GLU A 117 -8.84 -24.86 4.04
CA GLU A 117 -7.39 -24.99 3.99
C GLU A 117 -6.69 -23.71 3.49
N THR A 118 -7.27 -23.02 2.50
CA THR A 118 -6.72 -21.77 1.97
C THR A 118 -6.87 -20.65 3.00
N LEU A 119 -8.00 -20.61 3.72
CA LEU A 119 -8.21 -19.68 4.83
C LEU A 119 -7.18 -19.89 5.94
N GLU A 120 -6.87 -21.14 6.30
CA GLU A 120 -5.90 -21.44 7.33
C GLU A 120 -4.48 -20.99 6.92
N GLN A 121 -4.08 -21.26 5.69
CA GLN A 121 -2.78 -20.79 5.17
C GLN A 121 -2.70 -19.26 5.12
N ALA A 122 -3.77 -18.58 4.72
CA ALA A 122 -3.84 -17.12 4.74
C ALA A 122 -3.71 -16.56 6.16
N LYS A 123 -4.31 -17.20 7.17
CA LYS A 123 -4.17 -16.81 8.59
C LYS A 123 -2.74 -16.98 9.09
N VAL A 124 -2.09 -18.12 8.77
CA VAL A 124 -0.70 -18.39 9.15
C VAL A 124 0.23 -17.34 8.53
N LEU A 125 0.09 -17.06 7.23
CA LEU A 125 0.89 -16.04 6.57
C LEU A 125 0.60 -14.63 7.14
N GLY A 126 -0.67 -14.33 7.39
CA GLY A 126 -1.08 -13.08 8.01
C GLY A 126 -0.52 -12.87 9.41
N GLN A 127 -0.39 -13.94 10.20
CA GLN A 127 0.25 -13.88 11.51
C GLN A 127 1.71 -13.46 11.39
N LYS A 128 2.46 -14.05 10.45
CA LYS A 128 3.86 -13.68 10.20
C LYS A 128 3.99 -12.18 9.87
N ILE A 129 3.15 -11.66 8.97
CA ILE A 129 3.15 -10.22 8.63
C ILE A 129 2.80 -9.34 9.84
N ARG A 130 1.88 -9.77 10.73
CA ARG A 130 1.52 -9.00 11.93
C ARG A 130 2.64 -8.97 12.98
N GLU A 131 3.47 -10.01 13.04
CA GLU A 131 4.62 -10.11 13.94
C GLU A 131 5.84 -9.33 13.43
N GLU A 132 5.85 -8.92 12.16
CA GLU A 132 6.91 -8.09 11.60
C GLU A 132 6.94 -6.68 12.22
N ARG A 133 8.15 -6.19 12.46
CA ARG A 133 8.41 -4.83 12.94
C ARG A 133 9.01 -3.94 11.85
N GLY A 134 8.56 -4.12 10.61
CA GLY A 134 9.15 -3.47 9.43
C GLY A 134 9.18 -1.95 9.51
N THR A 135 8.09 -1.33 9.99
CA THR A 135 8.01 0.14 10.18
C THR A 135 8.96 0.63 11.26
N ASP A 136 9.04 -0.07 12.39
CA ASP A 136 9.91 0.29 13.51
C ASP A 136 11.39 0.17 13.11
N VAL A 137 11.75 -0.96 12.51
CA VAL A 137 13.12 -1.24 12.07
C VAL A 137 13.53 -0.31 10.94
N GLY A 138 12.63 -0.02 10.00
CA GLY A 138 12.85 0.95 8.93
C GLY A 138 13.06 2.36 9.48
N GLY A 139 12.20 2.81 10.40
CA GLY A 139 12.35 4.10 11.06
C GLY A 139 13.63 4.20 11.87
N LYS A 140 13.96 3.17 12.65
CA LYS A 140 15.24 3.11 13.38
C LYS A 140 16.43 3.18 12.43
N SER A 141 16.43 2.36 11.37
CA SER A 141 17.50 2.35 10.37
C SER A 141 17.67 3.72 9.72
N PHE A 142 16.58 4.40 9.37
CA PHE A 142 16.62 5.77 8.88
C PHE A 142 17.31 6.71 9.89
N HIS A 143 16.93 6.67 11.16
CA HIS A 143 17.52 7.51 12.20
C HIS A 143 18.98 7.19 12.51
N ASP A 144 19.37 5.90 12.52
CA ASP A 144 20.75 5.47 12.74
C ASP A 144 21.70 6.01 11.66
N HIS A 145 21.20 6.18 10.43
CA HIS A 145 21.96 6.70 9.29
C HIS A 145 21.73 8.19 9.03
N LEU A 146 20.89 8.84 9.84
CA LEU A 146 20.62 10.26 9.74
C LEU A 146 21.67 11.04 10.55
N ASP A 147 22.58 11.72 9.85
CA ASP A 147 23.53 12.64 10.48
C ASP A 147 22.79 13.90 10.96
N THR A 148 22.19 13.82 12.16
CA THR A 148 21.36 14.90 12.71
C THR A 148 22.16 16.18 12.96
N ASP A 149 23.47 16.10 13.20
CA ASP A 149 24.33 17.27 13.36
C ASP A 149 24.44 18.05 12.04
N LYS A 150 24.43 17.35 10.91
CA LYS A 150 24.36 17.97 9.57
C LYS A 150 23.04 18.67 9.27
N LEU A 151 21.98 18.36 10.01
CA LEU A 151 20.64 18.95 9.82
C LEU A 151 20.36 20.12 10.74
N ARG A 152 21.26 20.42 11.70
CA ARG A 152 21.08 21.49 12.68
C ARG A 152 21.79 22.78 12.28
N CYS A 153 21.19 23.89 12.67
CA CYS A 153 21.79 25.21 12.57
C CYS A 153 23.03 25.29 13.48
N THR A 154 24.15 25.73 12.92
CA THR A 154 25.43 25.90 13.64
C THR A 154 25.31 26.87 14.80
N LEU A 155 24.54 27.96 14.64
CA LEU A 155 24.38 29.01 15.66
C LEU A 155 23.21 28.76 16.62
N ALA A 156 22.29 27.87 16.27
CA ALA A 156 21.12 27.56 17.08
C ALA A 156 20.79 26.06 16.95
N PRO A 157 21.54 25.17 17.61
CA PRO A 157 21.45 23.71 17.39
C PRO A 157 20.07 23.09 17.67
N SER A 158 19.17 23.80 18.35
CA SER A 158 17.76 23.42 18.54
C SER A 158 16.88 23.65 17.30
N ARG A 159 17.40 24.31 16.25
CA ARG A 159 16.68 24.64 15.03
C ARG A 159 17.27 23.89 13.84
N ALA A 160 16.40 23.45 12.92
CA ALA A 160 16.82 22.84 11.66
C ALA A 160 17.54 23.87 10.78
N ALA A 161 18.62 23.43 10.13
CA ALA A 161 19.29 24.16 9.08
C ALA A 161 18.40 24.22 7.83
N ALA A 162 18.30 25.41 7.23
CA ALA A 162 17.61 25.64 5.97
C ALA A 162 18.56 26.24 4.91
N TRP A 163 19.67 26.83 5.35
CA TRP A 163 20.64 27.50 4.50
C TRP A 163 22.06 27.07 4.86
N ARG A 164 22.97 27.14 3.88
CA ARG A 164 24.41 27.03 4.08
C ARG A 164 25.09 28.31 3.60
N VAL A 165 25.99 28.87 4.42
CA VAL A 165 26.82 30.00 4.02
C VAL A 165 27.85 29.52 2.99
N ARG A 166 27.89 30.17 1.83
CA ARG A 166 28.78 29.80 0.71
C ARG A 166 30.23 29.72 1.17
N ARG A 167 30.98 28.78 0.59
CA ARG A 167 32.41 28.56 0.87
C ARG A 167 32.72 28.26 2.34
N SER A 168 31.73 27.83 3.13
CA SER A 168 31.90 27.40 4.51
C SER A 168 31.06 26.15 4.83
N GLN A 169 31.28 25.57 6.02
CA GLN A 169 30.43 24.50 6.57
C GLN A 169 29.33 25.04 7.50
N VAL A 170 29.20 26.36 7.62
CA VAL A 170 28.20 26.99 8.50
C VAL A 170 26.81 26.81 7.90
N ARG A 171 25.94 26.22 8.71
CA ARG A 171 24.53 26.00 8.39
C ARG A 171 23.68 26.89 9.26
N LEU A 172 22.68 27.53 8.68
CA LEU A 172 21.80 28.46 9.37
C LEU A 172 20.36 27.98 9.27
N SER A 173 19.64 28.08 10.38
CA SER A 173 18.18 28.02 10.34
C SER A 173 17.63 29.24 9.61
N ALA A 174 16.39 29.16 9.14
CA ALA A 174 15.71 30.31 8.55
C ALA A 174 15.73 31.54 9.48
N PHE A 175 15.53 31.32 10.79
CA PHE A 175 15.62 32.38 11.80
C PHE A 175 17.02 33.00 11.90
N ALA A 176 18.06 32.17 12.04
CA ALA A 176 19.43 32.67 12.17
C ALA A 176 19.90 33.40 10.90
N ALA A 177 19.52 32.90 9.72
CA ALA A 177 19.80 33.56 8.45
C ALA A 177 19.11 34.93 8.36
N ALA A 178 17.82 35.02 8.71
CA ALA A 178 17.08 36.28 8.68
C ALA A 178 17.69 37.33 9.62
N VAL A 179 18.01 36.95 10.86
CA VAL A 179 18.63 37.86 11.84
C VAL A 179 20.00 38.37 11.34
N LEU A 180 20.86 37.48 10.83
CA LEU A 180 22.17 37.88 10.35
C LEU A 180 22.10 38.80 9.12
N VAL A 181 21.14 38.58 8.23
CA VAL A 181 20.92 39.45 7.08
C VAL A 181 20.35 40.81 7.49
N GLU A 182 19.38 40.83 8.40
CA GLU A 182 18.80 42.07 8.93
C GLU A 182 19.83 42.95 9.66
N GLN A 183 20.75 42.33 10.40
CA GLN A 183 21.86 43.02 11.06
C GLN A 183 23.00 43.40 10.10
N GLY A 184 22.88 43.11 8.80
CA GLY A 184 23.90 43.44 7.79
C GLY A 184 25.18 42.61 7.88
N LEU A 185 25.16 41.51 8.63
CA LEU A 185 26.31 40.62 8.82
C LEU A 185 26.44 39.59 7.69
N LEU A 186 25.36 39.35 6.93
CA LEU A 186 25.31 38.52 5.74
C LEU A 186 24.38 39.14 4.68
N GLN A 187 24.50 38.71 3.43
CA GLN A 187 23.51 38.95 2.39
C GLN A 187 22.84 37.64 1.95
N TRP A 188 21.63 37.70 1.40
CA TRP A 188 20.96 36.51 0.86
C TRP A 188 21.76 35.83 -0.26
N SER A 189 22.57 36.61 -1.00
CA SER A 189 23.51 36.11 -2.01
C SER A 189 24.62 35.23 -1.42
N ASP A 190 24.98 35.42 -0.16
CA ASP A 190 25.98 34.61 0.56
C ASP A 190 25.44 33.24 0.98
N LEU A 191 24.13 33.00 0.86
CA LEU A 191 23.46 31.77 1.27
C LEU A 191 23.14 30.87 0.07
N LYS A 192 23.06 29.57 0.35
CA LYS A 192 22.60 28.52 -0.57
C LYS A 192 21.63 27.60 0.17
N LEU A 193 20.52 27.24 -0.48
CA LEU A 193 19.66 26.13 -0.06
C LEU A 193 20.43 24.80 -0.11
#